data_AF-A0ABD1X0M5-F1
#
_entry.id   AF-A0ABD1X0M5-F1
#
_cell.length_a   1.000
_cell.length_b   1.000
_cell.length_c   1.000
_cell.angle_alpha   90.00
_cell.angle_beta   90.00
_cell.angle_gamma   90.00
#
_symmetry.space_group_name_H-M   'P 1'
#
loop_
_entity.id
_entity.type
_entity.pdbx_description
1 polymer ?
#
loop_
_entity_poly.entity_id
_entity_poly.type
_entity_poly.pdbx_seq_one_letter_code
_entity_poly.pdbx_strand_id
1 'polypeptide(L)'
;MPEILDVHNVYDFIDPDILQRLEELGRQEGMHQEQVADDDFEMDWAELTPEEQEALAEIRKKKSLFIQQHRMKKSTAESRPTVPRKFDKDRQFTSERTGRQLSTLGIIPTLAIYRACGKDPLTGVIKMALITWMWMVTYQRRSCGHHMKWFQERLEGFCSKEGA
;
A
#
# COMPACT_ATOMS: atom_id res chain seq x y z
N MET A 1 -42.92 -25.46 -43.72
CA MET A 1 -41.96 -24.48 -43.21
C MET A 1 -41.84 -24.67 -41.71
N PRO A 2 -40.64 -24.78 -41.12
CA PRO A 2 -40.49 -24.89 -39.67
C PRO A 2 -40.96 -23.60 -38.99
N GLU A 3 -41.57 -23.72 -37.81
CA GLU A 3 -42.11 -22.59 -37.04
C GLU A 3 -41.06 -21.94 -36.14
N ILE A 4 -40.15 -22.74 -35.56
CA ILE A 4 -39.10 -22.26 -34.64
C ILE A 4 -37.74 -22.80 -35.09
N LEU A 5 -36.73 -21.93 -35.10
CA LEU A 5 -35.32 -22.25 -35.35
C LEU A 5 -34.46 -21.51 -34.32
N ASP A 6 -33.61 -22.22 -33.56
CA ASP A 6 -32.71 -21.65 -32.54
C ASP A 6 -33.37 -20.64 -31.59
N VAL A 7 -34.54 -21.02 -31.05
CA VAL A 7 -35.35 -20.19 -30.13
C VAL A 7 -36.06 -19.01 -30.81
N HIS A 8 -35.79 -18.75 -32.08
CA HIS A 8 -36.41 -17.68 -32.85
C HIS A 8 -37.54 -18.20 -33.75
N ASN A 9 -38.61 -17.40 -33.87
CA ASN A 9 -39.74 -17.71 -34.73
C ASN A 9 -39.40 -17.37 -36.19
N VAL A 10 -39.62 -18.32 -37.09
CA VAL A 10 -39.26 -18.16 -38.51
C VAL A 10 -40.12 -17.10 -39.20
N TYR A 11 -41.39 -16.95 -38.79
CA TYR A 11 -42.32 -15.99 -39.39
C TYR A 11 -41.90 -14.52 -39.19
N ASP A 12 -41.10 -14.23 -38.18
CA ASP A 12 -40.63 -12.88 -37.89
C ASP A 12 -39.54 -12.41 -38.88
N PHE A 13 -38.97 -13.33 -39.69
CA PHE A 13 -37.90 -13.06 -40.64
C PHE A 13 -38.32 -13.24 -42.11
N ILE A 14 -39.62 -13.44 -42.39
CA ILE A 14 -40.15 -13.62 -43.74
C ILE A 14 -40.65 -12.27 -44.26
N ASP A 15 -39.74 -11.52 -44.88
CA ASP A 15 -40.04 -10.25 -45.54
C ASP A 15 -39.59 -10.25 -47.01
N PRO A 16 -40.30 -9.54 -47.91
CA PRO A 16 -39.91 -9.44 -49.32
C PRO A 16 -38.60 -8.68 -49.55
N ASP A 17 -38.15 -7.85 -48.59
CA ASP A 17 -36.95 -7.01 -48.66
C ASP A 17 -35.77 -7.56 -47.83
N ILE A 18 -35.89 -8.75 -47.24
CA ILE A 18 -34.86 -9.34 -46.36
C ILE A 18 -33.48 -9.42 -47.03
N LEU A 19 -33.43 -9.70 -48.34
CA LEU A 19 -32.19 -9.79 -49.11
C LEU A 19 -31.48 -8.44 -49.22
N GLN A 20 -32.23 -7.34 -49.38
CA GLN A 20 -31.67 -5.99 -49.47
C GLN A 20 -31.11 -5.55 -48.11
N ARG A 21 -31.78 -5.92 -47.02
CA ARG A 21 -31.30 -5.63 -45.65
C ARG A 21 -30.03 -6.40 -45.31
N LEU A 22 -29.93 -7.66 -45.74
CA LEU A 22 -28.73 -8.47 -45.57
C LEU A 22 -27.53 -7.91 -46.35
N GLU A 23 -27.75 -7.37 -47.55
CA GLU A 23 -26.69 -6.74 -48.34
C GLU A 23 -26.14 -5.47 -47.66
N GLU A 24 -27.03 -4.60 -47.15
CA GLU A 24 -26.63 -3.41 -46.40
C GLU A 24 -25.91 -3.77 -45.09
N LEU A 25 -26.39 -4.81 -44.39
CA LEU A 25 -25.79 -5.28 -43.14
C LEU A 25 -24.40 -5.89 -43.38
N GLY A 26 -24.23 -6.70 -44.43
CA GLY A 26 -22.93 -7.23 -44.84
C GLY A 26 -21.94 -6.13 -45.27
N ARG A 27 -22.43 -5.05 -45.89
CA ARG A 27 -21.60 -3.87 -46.20
C ARG A 27 -21.13 -3.16 -44.93
N GLN A 28 -22.01 -2.99 -43.94
CA GLN A 28 -21.66 -2.37 -42.65
C GLN A 28 -20.69 -3.24 -41.84
N GLU A 29 -20.92 -4.56 -41.79
CA GLU A 29 -20.03 -5.50 -41.13
C GLU A 29 -18.65 -5.57 -41.78
N GLY A 30 -18.56 -5.52 -43.12
CA GLY A 30 -17.26 -5.46 -43.81
C GLY A 30 -16.44 -4.23 -43.43
N MET A 31 -17.07 -3.06 -43.33
CA MET A 31 -16.42 -1.82 -42.88
C MET A 31 -16.00 -1.89 -41.41
N HIS A 32 -16.82 -2.52 -40.56
CA HIS A 32 -16.49 -2.74 -39.16
C HIS A 32 -15.38 -3.77 -38.99
N GLN A 33 -15.34 -4.84 -39.79
CA GLN A 33 -14.32 -5.87 -39.71
C GLN A 33 -12.95 -5.35 -40.18
N GLU A 34 -12.92 -4.47 -41.18
CA GLU A 34 -11.69 -3.79 -41.59
C GLU A 34 -11.18 -2.82 -40.50
N GLN A 35 -12.09 -2.12 -39.80
CA GLN A 35 -11.72 -1.29 -38.65
C GLN A 35 -11.31 -2.11 -37.41
N VAL A 36 -12.00 -3.22 -37.12
CA VAL A 36 -11.76 -4.06 -35.94
C VAL A 36 -10.56 -4.99 -36.13
N ALA A 37 -10.20 -5.36 -37.37
CA ALA A 37 -8.96 -6.07 -37.65
C ALA A 37 -7.71 -5.22 -37.33
N ASP A 38 -7.81 -3.89 -37.41
CA ASP A 38 -6.78 -2.95 -36.96
C ASP A 38 -6.90 -2.60 -35.45
N ASP A 39 -8.04 -2.93 -34.82
CA ASP A 39 -8.36 -2.62 -33.41
C ASP A 39 -8.17 -3.82 -32.46
N ASP A 40 -7.63 -4.94 -32.96
CA ASP A 40 -6.93 -5.90 -32.09
C ASP A 40 -5.59 -5.26 -31.71
N PHE A 41 -5.67 -4.25 -30.84
CA PHE A 41 -4.51 -3.65 -30.18
C PHE A 41 -3.82 -4.72 -29.32
N GLU A 42 -3.11 -5.65 -29.95
CA GLU A 42 -1.78 -6.01 -29.52
C GLU A 42 -0.98 -4.69 -29.48
N MET A 43 -1.09 -3.97 -28.36
CA MET A 43 -0.10 -2.95 -28.04
C MET A 43 1.26 -3.63 -28.13
N ASP A 44 1.98 -3.30 -29.19
CA ASP A 44 3.26 -3.89 -29.54
C ASP A 44 4.18 -3.87 -28.32
N TRP A 45 4.46 -5.05 -27.78
CA TRP A 45 5.57 -5.30 -26.87
C TRP A 45 6.92 -4.83 -27.47
N ALA A 46 6.95 -4.61 -28.78
CA ALA A 46 8.12 -4.24 -29.56
C ALA A 46 8.64 -2.80 -29.34
N GLU A 47 7.84 -1.87 -28.83
CA GLU A 47 8.30 -0.47 -28.62
C GLU A 47 8.83 -0.20 -27.20
N LEU A 48 8.75 -1.20 -26.32
CA LEU A 48 9.13 -1.04 -24.92
C LEU A 48 10.65 -1.20 -24.74
N THR A 49 11.29 -0.24 -24.04
CA THR A 49 12.72 -0.31 -23.74
C THR A 49 13.05 -1.55 -22.90
N PRO A 50 14.27 -2.10 -22.96
CA PRO A 50 14.63 -3.30 -22.19
C PRO A 50 14.42 -3.11 -20.67
N GLU A 51 14.60 -1.88 -20.16
CA GLU A 51 14.36 -1.53 -18.75
C GLU A 51 12.87 -1.62 -18.37
N GLU A 52 11.99 -1.12 -19.23
CA GLU A 52 10.55 -1.17 -19.03
C GLU A 52 10.00 -2.61 -19.15
N GLN A 53 10.57 -3.42 -20.04
CA GLN A 53 10.23 -4.85 -20.13
C GLN A 53 10.59 -5.60 -18.84
N GLU A 54 11.76 -5.31 -18.27
CA GLU A 54 12.17 -5.86 -16.98
C GLU A 54 11.25 -5.40 -15.85
N ALA A 55 10.91 -4.11 -15.81
CA ALA A 55 9.97 -3.56 -14.84
C ALA A 55 8.58 -4.24 -14.95
N LEU A 56 8.07 -4.45 -16.15
CA LEU A 56 6.79 -5.13 -16.36
C LEU A 56 6.85 -6.60 -15.91
N ALA A 57 7.96 -7.29 -16.19
CA ALA A 57 8.18 -8.63 -15.70
C ALA A 57 8.20 -8.67 -14.17
N GLU A 58 8.81 -7.69 -13.50
CA GLU A 58 8.81 -7.57 -12.04
C GLU A 58 7.39 -7.31 -11.51
N ILE A 59 6.61 -6.44 -12.14
CA ILE A 59 5.21 -6.16 -11.77
C ILE A 59 4.36 -7.43 -11.90
N ARG A 60 4.48 -8.17 -13.01
CA ARG A 60 3.77 -9.43 -13.24
C ARG A 60 4.13 -10.49 -12.20
N LYS A 61 5.42 -10.60 -11.83
CA LYS A 61 5.90 -11.47 -10.74
C LYS A 61 5.32 -11.05 -9.38
N LYS A 62 5.36 -9.76 -9.02
CA LYS A 62 4.77 -9.26 -7.76
C LYS A 62 3.26 -9.51 -7.71
N LYS A 63 2.55 -9.31 -8.82
CA LYS A 63 1.10 -9.57 -8.93
C LYS A 63 0.77 -11.05 -8.73
N SER A 64 1.52 -11.96 -9.34
CA SER A 64 1.27 -13.41 -9.19
C SER A 64 1.47 -13.88 -7.74
N LEU A 65 2.51 -13.37 -7.05
CA LEU A 65 2.74 -13.64 -5.63
C LEU A 65 1.57 -13.15 -4.76
N PHE A 66 1.04 -11.94 -5.00
CA PHE A 66 -0.11 -11.43 -4.25
C PHE A 66 -1.38 -12.26 -4.49
N ILE A 67 -1.62 -12.69 -5.73
CA ILE A 67 -2.76 -13.56 -6.05
C ILE A 67 -2.64 -14.90 -5.31
N GLN A 68 -1.45 -15.51 -5.30
CA GLN A 68 -1.21 -16.75 -4.56
C GLN A 68 -1.45 -16.55 -3.06
N GLN A 69 -0.91 -15.49 -2.46
CA GLN A 69 -1.16 -15.16 -1.05
C GLN A 69 -2.64 -14.95 -0.73
N HIS A 70 -3.36 -14.25 -1.62
CA HIS A 70 -4.80 -14.04 -1.47
C HIS A 70 -5.57 -15.37 -1.55
N ARG A 71 -5.25 -16.22 -2.54
CA ARG A 71 -5.86 -17.56 -2.69
C ARG A 71 -5.63 -18.42 -1.46
N MET A 72 -4.40 -18.46 -0.92
CA MET A 72 -4.08 -19.19 0.32
C MET A 72 -4.86 -18.68 1.53
N LYS A 73 -5.04 -17.36 1.66
CA LYS A 73 -5.86 -16.77 2.74
C LYS A 73 -7.34 -17.14 2.59
N LYS A 74 -7.86 -17.15 1.36
CA LYS A 74 -9.26 -17.50 1.08
C LYS A 74 -9.53 -19.00 1.26
N SER A 75 -8.66 -19.88 0.77
CA SER A 75 -8.83 -21.33 0.93
C SER A 75 -8.82 -21.75 2.41
N THR A 76 -7.98 -21.09 3.23
CA THR A 76 -8.02 -21.29 4.69
C THR A 76 -9.35 -20.81 5.30
N ALA A 77 -9.95 -19.76 4.73
CA ALA A 77 -11.20 -19.17 5.20
C ALA A 77 -12.48 -19.96 4.80
N GLU A 78 -12.40 -20.87 3.81
CA GLU A 78 -13.52 -21.76 3.46
C GLU A 78 -13.74 -22.83 4.54
N SER A 79 -12.67 -23.32 5.18
CA SER A 79 -12.74 -24.31 6.26
C SER A 79 -12.91 -23.69 7.65
N ARG A 80 -12.50 -22.43 7.84
CA ARG A 80 -12.45 -21.77 9.15
C ARG A 80 -12.88 -20.31 9.05
N PRO A 81 -13.57 -19.75 10.06
CA PRO A 81 -13.94 -18.33 10.03
C PRO A 81 -12.71 -17.42 10.01
N THR A 82 -12.77 -16.36 9.20
CA THR A 82 -11.75 -15.29 9.14
C THR A 82 -11.66 -14.59 10.49
N VAL A 83 -10.51 -14.65 11.14
CA VAL A 83 -10.34 -14.03 12.46
C VAL A 83 -10.06 -12.54 12.34
N PRO A 84 -10.73 -11.70 13.16
CA PRO A 84 -10.51 -10.26 13.15
C PRO A 84 -9.05 -9.91 13.40
N ARG A 85 -8.59 -8.87 12.69
CA ARG A 85 -7.20 -8.38 12.74
C ARG A 85 -6.68 -8.13 14.17
N LYS A 86 -7.57 -7.73 15.09
CA LYS A 86 -7.23 -7.36 16.48
C LYS A 86 -6.61 -8.50 17.30
N PHE A 87 -6.89 -9.76 16.96
CA PHE A 87 -6.42 -10.91 17.76
C PHE A 87 -5.01 -11.39 17.39
N ASP A 88 -4.43 -10.90 16.29
CA ASP A 88 -3.06 -11.20 15.82
C ASP A 88 -2.54 -12.63 16.09
N LYS A 89 -3.18 -13.64 15.49
CA LYS A 89 -2.79 -15.05 15.68
C LYS A 89 -1.35 -15.34 15.31
N ASP A 90 -0.90 -14.74 14.21
CA ASP A 90 0.38 -15.03 13.58
C ASP A 90 1.50 -14.14 14.14
N ARG A 91 1.18 -13.25 15.10
CA ARG A 91 2.09 -12.25 15.70
C ARG A 91 2.82 -11.40 14.67
N GLN A 92 2.09 -11.01 13.63
CA GLN A 92 2.64 -10.33 12.48
C GLN A 92 2.54 -8.81 12.58
N PHE A 93 1.69 -8.26 13.45
CA PHE A 93 1.51 -6.80 13.54
C PHE A 93 2.54 -6.15 14.47
N THR A 94 3.82 -6.38 14.19
CA THR A 94 4.92 -5.74 14.92
C THR A 94 5.26 -4.36 14.33
N SER A 95 5.72 -3.44 15.18
CA SER A 95 6.20 -2.11 14.77
C SER A 95 7.38 -2.22 13.80
N GLU A 96 8.26 -3.20 14.01
CA GLU A 96 9.39 -3.50 13.13
C GLU A 96 8.96 -3.94 11.73
N ARG A 97 7.97 -4.85 11.62
CA ARG A 97 7.45 -5.27 10.32
C ARG A 97 6.80 -4.10 9.60
N THR A 98 6.00 -3.31 10.32
CA THR A 98 5.33 -2.13 9.77
C THR A 98 6.37 -1.12 9.27
N GLY A 99 7.44 -0.88 10.01
CA GLY A 99 8.53 0.02 9.61
C GLY A 99 9.25 -0.43 8.33
N ARG A 100 9.51 -1.74 8.20
CA ARG A 100 10.08 -2.31 6.97
C ARG A 100 9.17 -2.11 5.76
N GLN A 101 7.87 -2.40 5.91
CA GLN A 101 6.90 -2.26 4.81
C GLN A 101 6.73 -0.80 4.38
N LEU A 102 6.69 0.15 5.32
CA LEU A 102 6.61 1.57 5.02
C LEU A 102 7.87 2.08 4.33
N SER A 103 9.04 1.62 4.76
CA SER A 103 10.32 1.93 4.10
C SER A 103 10.34 1.44 2.65
N THR A 104 9.85 0.23 2.37
CA THR A 104 9.69 -0.27 0.99
C THR A 104 8.77 0.60 0.13
N LEU A 105 7.80 1.28 0.74
CA LEU A 105 6.91 2.23 0.06
C LEU A 105 7.50 3.65 -0.03
N GLY A 106 8.71 3.88 0.49
CA GLY A 106 9.34 5.21 0.53
C GLY A 106 8.83 6.14 1.63
N ILE A 107 8.10 5.61 2.62
CA ILE A 107 7.55 6.39 3.74
C ILE A 107 8.47 6.29 4.95
N ILE A 108 8.80 7.43 5.58
CA ILE A 108 9.61 7.46 6.79
C ILE A 108 8.83 6.83 7.97
N PRO A 109 9.32 5.75 8.59
CA PRO A 109 8.54 4.99 9.57
C PRO A 109 8.56 5.57 10.99
N THR A 110 9.43 6.54 11.28
CA THR A 110 9.71 7.03 12.63
C THR A 110 8.47 7.53 13.36
N LEU A 111 7.66 8.39 12.71
CA LEU A 111 6.42 8.93 13.28
C LEU A 111 5.37 7.85 13.59
N ALA A 112 5.28 6.82 12.75
CA ALA A 112 4.35 5.70 12.95
C ALA A 112 4.79 4.81 14.12
N ILE A 113 6.10 4.56 14.23
CA ILE A 113 6.69 3.76 15.33
C ILE A 113 6.50 4.47 16.67
N TYR A 114 6.77 5.78 16.75
CA TYR A 114 6.60 6.54 17.99
C TYR A 114 5.18 6.46 18.53
N ARG A 115 4.18 6.62 17.65
CA ARG A 115 2.76 6.45 17.99
C ARG A 115 2.42 5.05 18.47
N ALA A 116 2.88 4.03 17.74
CA ALA A 116 2.59 2.63 18.08
C ALA A 116 3.25 2.18 19.39
N CYS A 117 4.43 2.72 19.71
CA CYS A 117 5.15 2.40 20.93
C CYS A 117 4.78 3.29 22.13
N GLY A 118 3.92 4.30 21.95
CA GLY A 118 3.57 5.26 23.00
C GLY A 118 4.76 6.07 23.53
N LYS A 119 5.84 6.15 22.74
CA LYS A 119 7.06 6.89 23.08
C LYS A 119 7.01 8.21 22.34
N ASP A 120 6.27 9.15 22.90
CA ASP A 120 6.30 10.52 22.39
C ASP A 120 7.66 11.14 22.76
N PRO A 121 8.40 11.73 21.80
CA PRO A 121 9.70 12.33 22.09
C PRO A 121 9.60 13.42 23.18
N LEU A 122 8.46 14.10 23.27
CA LEU A 122 8.16 15.13 24.26
C LEU A 122 7.98 14.58 25.68
N THR A 123 7.44 13.35 25.84
CA THR A 123 7.24 12.78 27.18
C THR A 123 8.55 12.42 27.87
N GLY A 124 9.59 12.07 27.10
CA GLY A 124 10.94 11.86 27.62
C GLY A 124 11.57 13.15 28.13
N VAL A 125 11.51 14.22 27.34
CA VAL A 125 12.05 15.55 27.71
C VAL A 125 11.32 16.13 28.92
N ILE A 126 9.98 16.03 28.96
CA ILE A 126 9.17 16.50 30.09
C ILE A 126 9.47 15.68 31.35
N LYS A 127 9.58 14.35 31.27
CA LYS A 127 9.95 13.52 32.42
C LYS A 127 11.35 13.85 32.92
N MET A 128 12.32 14.04 32.02
CA MET A 128 13.68 14.43 32.41
C MET A 128 13.70 15.79 33.07
N ALA A 129 12.96 16.78 32.53
CA ALA A 129 12.81 18.10 33.12
C ALA A 129 12.12 18.09 34.50
N LEU A 130 11.10 17.26 34.67
CA LEU A 130 10.42 17.07 35.97
C LEU A 130 11.32 16.36 36.98
N ILE A 131 12.08 15.35 36.54
CA ILE A 131 13.06 14.67 37.39
C ILE A 131 14.16 15.64 37.80
N THR A 132 14.75 16.41 36.89
CA THR A 132 15.75 17.42 37.24
C THR A 132 15.17 18.53 38.11
N TRP A 133 13.95 18.99 37.85
CA TRP A 133 13.28 19.97 38.71
C TRP A 133 13.01 19.41 40.11
N MET A 134 12.53 18.17 40.22
CA MET A 134 12.31 17.50 41.50
C MET A 134 13.64 17.23 42.24
N TRP A 135 14.71 16.91 41.51
CA TRP A 135 16.06 16.81 42.07
C TRP A 135 16.58 18.16 42.55
N MET A 136 16.33 19.24 41.80
CA MET A 136 16.73 20.60 42.18
C MET A 136 15.96 21.09 43.42
N VAL A 137 14.65 20.84 43.49
CA VAL A 137 13.80 21.16 44.66
C VAL A 137 14.22 20.36 45.90
N THR A 138 14.56 19.08 45.74
CA THR A 138 15.03 18.25 46.86
C THR A 138 16.48 18.57 47.28
N TYR A 139 17.34 18.94 46.34
CA TYR A 139 18.73 19.37 46.59
C TYR A 139 18.77 20.71 47.33
N GLN A 140 17.89 21.66 46.97
CA GLN A 140 17.79 22.96 47.63
C GLN A 140 17.24 22.88 49.06
N ARG A 141 16.57 21.77 49.41
CA ARG A 141 16.11 21.48 50.77
C ARG A 141 17.18 20.79 51.64
N ARG A 142 18.27 20.28 51.04
CA ARG A 142 19.36 19.58 51.73
C ARG A 142 20.65 20.38 51.86
N SER A 143 20.81 21.45 51.09
CA SER A 143 22.03 22.27 51.08
C SER A 143 21.74 23.74 51.37
N CYS A 144 21.20 24.01 52.56
CA CYS A 144 21.63 25.18 53.30
C CYS A 144 23.09 24.93 53.73
N GLY A 145 24.05 25.40 52.93
CA GLY A 145 25.47 25.40 53.28
C GLY A 145 26.38 25.11 52.10
N HIS A 146 26.83 26.18 51.44
CA HIS A 146 28.11 26.24 50.71
C HIS A 146 28.29 25.27 49.52
N HIS A 147 27.74 25.54 48.33
CA HIS A 147 28.35 24.99 47.09
C HIS A 147 27.92 25.65 45.76
N MET A 148 27.67 26.97 45.73
CA MET A 148 27.22 27.64 44.51
C MET A 148 28.32 27.86 43.44
N LYS A 149 29.59 27.60 43.76
CA LYS A 149 30.72 27.78 42.83
C LYS A 149 30.93 26.62 41.85
N TRP A 150 30.54 25.40 42.21
CA TRP A 150 30.87 24.21 41.40
C TRP A 150 29.92 23.98 40.22
N PHE A 151 28.70 24.51 40.29
CA PHE A 151 27.70 24.30 39.25
C PHE A 151 27.91 25.20 38.02
N GLN A 152 28.55 26.36 38.20
CA GLN A 152 28.78 27.33 37.13
C GLN A 152 29.94 26.89 36.21
N GLU A 153 31.02 26.34 36.76
CA GLU A 153 32.14 25.76 35.98
C GLU A 153 31.73 24.54 35.13
N ARG A 154 30.72 23.78 35.57
CA ARG A 154 30.30 22.57 34.86
C ARG A 154 29.36 22.85 33.67
N LEU A 155 28.66 23.98 33.68
CA LEU A 155 27.85 24.43 32.55
C LEU A 155 28.70 25.05 31.44
N GLU A 156 29.76 25.79 31.78
CA GLU A 156 30.71 26.34 30.80
C GLU A 156 31.54 25.25 30.11
N GLY A 157 31.88 24.16 30.83
CA GLY A 157 32.58 23.01 30.25
C GLY A 157 31.75 22.14 29.29
N PHE A 158 30.42 22.22 29.34
CA PHE A 158 29.53 21.44 28.46
C PHE A 158 29.31 22.17 27.12
N CYS A 159 29.26 23.50 27.13
CA CYS A 159 29.00 24.30 25.92
C CYS A 159 30.19 24.32 24.93
N SER A 160 31.40 23.95 25.37
CA SER A 160 32.61 23.91 24.53
C SER A 160 32.82 22.58 23.79
N LYS A 161 32.00 21.54 24.06
CA LYS A 161 32.15 20.20 23.47
C LYS A 161 31.11 19.83 22.42
N GLU A 162 30.16 20.71 22.11
CA GLU A 162 29.16 20.51 21.05
C GLU A 162 29.51 21.26 19.75
N GLY A 163 30.74 21.78 19.63
CA GLY A 163 31.26 22.43 18.43
C GLY A 163 32.58 21.84 17.95
N ALA A 164 32.58 20.57 17.55
CA ALA A 164 33.60 19.93 16.69
C ALA A 164 33.03 18.67 16.03
#